data_AF-A0A8J4HCE3-F1
#
_entry.id   AF-A0A8J4HCE3-F1
#
_cell.length_a   1.000
_cell.length_b   1.000
_cell.length_c   1.000
_cell.angle_alpha   90.00
_cell.angle_beta   90.00
_cell.angle_gamma   90.00
#
_symmetry.space_group_name_H-M   'P 1'
#
loop_
_entity.id
_entity.type
_entity.pdbx_description
1 polymer ?
#
loop_
_entity_poly.entity_id
_entity_poly.type
_entity_poly.pdbx_seq_one_letter_code
_entity_poly.pdbx_strand_id
1 'polypeptide(L)'
;PGLGWGGTDIADPLSIIERIDRAKAWPGLRLLMVSTTGEHAAWFILDEALRPQPAPMPEAIAAVVARIGENCEPALCSVLFMAGAGGSLRAGATENPVRLTQAVQGGRARVTAGGAPVYLWPGGGITFMVDVTRMPANAFGSVPTPALVAPIEFSLPRADYAALGGHMARIRTLDAVLRETRARFATLPPATPFPVP
;
A
#
# COMPACT_ATOMS: atom_id res chain seq x y z
N PRO A 1 -2.31 18.08 -9.90
CA PRO A 1 -2.11 19.14 -8.87
C PRO A 1 -1.53 20.40 -9.53
N GLY A 2 -1.95 21.59 -9.07
CA GLY A 2 -1.30 22.84 -9.46
C GLY A 2 0.04 23.00 -8.73
N LEU A 3 0.90 23.88 -9.25
CA LEU A 3 2.25 24.14 -8.72
C LEU A 3 2.27 25.23 -7.63
N GLY A 4 1.13 25.81 -7.32
CA GLY A 4 0.96 26.86 -6.32
C GLY A 4 0.71 26.34 -4.91
N TRP A 5 0.33 27.26 -4.02
CA TRP A 5 0.16 27.00 -2.59
C TRP A 5 -0.81 25.85 -2.33
N GLY A 6 -0.37 24.85 -1.56
CA GLY A 6 -1.20 23.69 -1.19
C GLY A 6 -1.64 22.82 -2.37
N GLY A 7 -0.91 22.84 -3.49
CA GLY A 7 -1.25 22.07 -4.70
C GLY A 7 -2.33 22.72 -5.58
N THR A 8 -2.60 24.01 -5.37
CA THR A 8 -3.52 24.84 -6.18
C THR A 8 -2.77 25.58 -7.29
N ASP A 9 -3.43 26.46 -8.03
CA ASP A 9 -2.83 27.41 -8.98
C ASP A 9 -2.53 28.78 -8.35
N ILE A 10 -2.71 28.93 -7.03
CA ILE A 10 -2.50 30.18 -6.31
C ILE A 10 -1.01 30.43 -6.10
N ALA A 11 -0.49 31.56 -6.62
CA ALA A 11 0.89 31.99 -6.42
C ALA A 11 1.04 33.02 -5.29
N ASP A 12 0.12 34.00 -5.23
CA ASP A 12 0.06 34.99 -4.16
C ASP A 12 -0.93 34.53 -3.07
N PRO A 13 -0.47 34.24 -1.84
CA PRO A 13 -1.34 33.80 -0.76
C PRO A 13 -2.34 34.87 -0.33
N LEU A 14 -2.11 36.16 -0.60
CA LEU A 14 -3.06 37.23 -0.24
C LEU A 14 -4.31 37.23 -1.13
N SER A 15 -4.26 36.59 -2.30
CA SER A 15 -5.40 36.51 -3.23
C SER A 15 -6.62 35.79 -2.65
N ILE A 16 -6.45 34.99 -1.58
CA ILE A 16 -7.55 34.32 -0.87
C ILE A 16 -8.32 35.27 0.06
N ILE A 17 -7.76 36.46 0.35
CA ILE A 17 -8.41 37.46 1.20
C ILE A 17 -9.33 38.32 0.31
N GLU A 18 -10.65 38.14 0.42
CA GLU A 18 -11.61 38.99 -0.28
C GLU A 18 -11.54 40.45 0.21
N ARG A 19 -11.54 40.65 1.54
CA ARG A 19 -11.40 41.98 2.17
C ARG A 19 -10.94 41.90 3.62
N ILE A 20 -10.32 42.98 4.10
CA ILE A 20 -9.99 43.19 5.51
C ILE A 20 -11.07 44.06 6.15
N ASP A 21 -11.74 43.53 7.18
CA ASP A 21 -12.77 44.24 7.93
C ASP A 21 -12.13 45.29 8.86
N ARG A 22 -12.33 46.57 8.55
CA ARG A 22 -11.75 47.70 9.30
C ARG A 22 -12.31 47.83 10.71
N ALA A 23 -13.44 47.22 11.02
CA ALA A 23 -13.98 47.20 12.38
C ALA A 23 -13.27 46.19 13.29
N LYS A 24 -12.52 45.24 12.70
CA LYS A 24 -11.84 44.14 13.42
C LYS A 24 -10.33 44.16 13.27
N ALA A 25 -9.80 44.82 12.25
CA ALA A 25 -8.37 44.92 11.99
C ALA A 25 -7.76 46.20 12.56
N TRP A 26 -6.46 46.17 12.85
CA TRP A 26 -5.70 47.32 13.33
C TRP A 26 -4.27 47.33 12.74
N PRO A 27 -3.62 48.49 12.65
CA PRO A 27 -2.22 48.58 12.24
C PRO A 27 -1.33 47.73 13.17
N GLY A 28 -0.41 46.95 12.59
CA GLY A 28 0.41 46.01 13.34
C GLY A 28 -0.21 44.62 13.54
N LEU A 29 -1.45 44.38 13.10
CA LEU A 29 -2.02 43.02 13.07
C LEU A 29 -1.15 42.11 12.21
N ARG A 30 -0.88 40.90 12.71
CA ARG A 30 0.09 39.94 12.14
C ARG A 30 -0.66 38.80 11.47
N LEU A 31 -0.24 38.45 10.26
CA LEU A 31 -0.85 37.39 9.46
C LEU A 31 0.21 36.34 9.12
N LEU A 32 -0.04 35.09 9.48
CA LEU A 32 0.69 33.93 8.97
C LEU A 32 -0.15 33.29 7.87
N MET A 33 0.38 33.28 6.66
CA MET A 33 -0.13 32.45 5.57
C MET A 33 0.75 31.22 5.49
N VAL A 34 0.17 30.02 5.58
CA VAL A 34 0.90 28.75 5.53
C VAL A 34 0.07 27.70 4.79
N SER A 35 0.70 26.90 3.93
CA SER A 35 0.04 25.75 3.30
C SER A 35 -0.21 24.65 4.33
N THR A 36 -1.15 23.74 4.05
CA THR A 36 -1.42 22.59 4.91
C THR A 36 -0.20 21.70 5.14
N THR A 37 0.72 21.68 4.17
CA THR A 37 1.99 20.94 4.22
C THR A 37 3.13 21.74 4.85
N GLY A 38 2.96 23.02 5.16
CA GLY A 38 4.05 23.89 5.66
C GLY A 38 5.13 24.23 4.63
N GLU A 39 5.08 23.66 3.41
CA GLU A 39 6.03 23.89 2.33
C GLU A 39 6.07 25.36 1.86
N HIS A 40 4.91 26.03 1.87
CA HIS A 40 4.80 27.44 1.56
C HIS A 40 4.37 28.20 2.81
N ALA A 41 5.09 29.26 3.16
CA ALA A 41 4.71 30.15 4.26
C ALA A 41 5.17 31.58 4.02
N ALA A 42 4.37 32.54 4.48
CA ALA A 42 4.63 33.96 4.35
C ALA A 42 4.06 34.70 5.57
N TRP A 43 4.76 35.75 5.98
CA TRP A 43 4.43 36.55 7.15
C TRP A 43 4.17 38.00 6.74
N PHE A 44 3.06 38.55 7.20
CA PHE A 44 2.65 39.91 6.88
C PHE A 44 2.25 40.68 8.13
N ILE A 45 2.44 41.99 8.08
CA ILE A 45 1.97 42.93 9.11
C ILE A 45 1.11 43.99 8.41
N LEU A 46 -0.05 44.31 8.97
CA LEU A 46 -0.91 45.36 8.43
C LEU A 46 -0.28 46.74 8.65
N ASP A 47 -0.19 47.54 7.57
CA ASP A 47 0.19 48.95 7.64
C ASP A 47 -0.93 49.85 8.21
N GLU A 48 -0.69 51.16 8.29
CA GLU A 48 -1.67 52.16 8.72
C GLU A 48 -2.93 52.21 7.84
N ALA A 49 -2.82 51.79 6.58
CA ALA A 49 -3.94 51.66 5.66
C ALA A 49 -4.62 50.28 5.73
N LEU A 50 -4.23 49.43 6.70
CA LEU A 50 -4.68 48.06 6.91
C LEU A 50 -4.36 47.12 5.74
N ARG A 51 -3.30 47.40 4.98
CA ARG A 51 -2.82 46.54 3.89
C ARG A 51 -1.72 45.62 4.40
N PRO A 52 -1.76 44.31 4.10
CA PRO A 52 -0.69 43.39 4.47
C PRO A 52 0.61 43.77 3.77
N GLN A 53 1.66 44.03 4.55
CA GLN A 53 3.01 44.24 4.05
C GLN A 53 3.89 43.04 4.42
N PRO A 54 4.68 42.47 3.49
CA PRO A 54 5.61 41.40 3.79
C PRO A 54 6.58 41.81 4.89
N ALA A 55 6.81 40.91 5.85
CA ALA A 55 7.72 41.14 6.96
C ALA A 55 8.53 39.87 7.29
N PRO A 56 9.72 39.98 7.90
CA PRO A 56 10.45 38.82 8.38
C PRO A 56 9.61 37.99 9.35
N MET A 57 9.55 36.68 9.11
CA MET A 57 8.84 35.76 10.00
C MET A 57 9.61 35.62 11.32
N PRO A 58 8.96 35.82 12.49
CA PRO A 58 9.61 35.60 13.77
C PRO A 58 10.06 34.14 13.94
N GLU A 59 11.20 33.93 14.59
CA GLU A 59 11.81 32.61 14.76
C GLU A 59 10.86 31.58 15.38
N ALA A 60 10.11 31.98 16.42
CA ALA A 60 9.12 31.10 17.06
C ALA A 60 8.02 30.64 16.09
N ILE A 61 7.66 31.45 15.11
CA ILE A 61 6.65 31.11 14.08
C ILE A 61 7.28 30.23 13.00
N ALA A 62 8.50 30.55 12.57
CA ALA A 62 9.24 29.73 11.61
C ALA A 62 9.46 28.31 12.13
N ALA A 63 9.74 28.15 13.42
CA ALA A 63 9.84 26.84 14.07
C ALA A 63 8.53 26.04 14.03
N VAL A 64 7.38 26.71 14.14
CA VAL A 64 6.06 26.07 14.00
C VAL A 64 5.82 25.64 12.56
N VAL A 65 6.12 26.49 11.57
CA VAL A 65 6.00 26.15 10.14
C VAL A 65 6.89 24.96 9.78
N ALA A 66 8.14 24.96 10.25
CA ALA A 66 9.07 23.85 10.03
C ALA A 66 8.51 22.54 10.61
N ARG A 67 7.88 22.59 11.79
CA ARG A 67 7.22 21.42 12.40
C ARG A 67 5.99 20.94 11.62
N ILE A 68 5.22 21.85 11.01
CA ILE A 68 4.12 21.47 10.11
C ILE A 68 4.67 20.69 8.91
N GLY A 69 5.77 21.16 8.33
CA GLY A 69 6.47 20.47 7.24
C GLY A 69 7.02 19.11 7.65
N GLU A 70 7.67 19.03 8.82
CA GLU A 70 8.19 17.79 9.39
C GLU A 70 7.08 16.75 9.64
N ASN A 71 5.93 17.19 10.14
CA ASN A 71 4.79 16.31 10.41
C ASN A 71 4.05 15.86 9.14
N CYS A 72 4.41 16.38 7.96
CA CYS A 72 3.82 15.98 6.70
C CYS A 72 4.42 14.64 6.24
N GLU A 73 3.76 13.54 6.60
CA GLU A 73 4.16 12.20 6.17
C GLU A 73 3.67 11.87 4.75
N PRO A 74 4.37 11.00 4.01
CA PRO A 74 3.88 10.49 2.74
C PRO A 74 2.51 9.82 2.89
N ALA A 75 1.55 10.19 2.05
CA ALA A 75 0.29 9.49 1.94
C ALA A 75 0.51 8.12 1.29
N LEU A 76 0.57 7.06 2.10
CA LEU A 76 0.71 5.68 1.62
C LEU A 76 -0.67 5.05 1.40
N CYS A 77 -0.88 4.47 0.22
CA CYS A 77 -2.06 3.65 -0.07
C CYS A 77 -1.71 2.17 0.10
N SER A 78 -2.46 1.47 0.95
CA SER A 78 -2.35 0.02 1.10
C SER A 78 -3.47 -0.68 0.34
N VAL A 79 -3.12 -1.73 -0.42
CA VAL A 79 -4.10 -2.55 -1.15
C VAL A 79 -4.02 -3.97 -0.61
N LEU A 80 -5.11 -4.42 0.02
CA LEU A 80 -5.26 -5.78 0.52
C LEU A 80 -6.15 -6.58 -0.43
N PHE A 81 -5.68 -7.75 -0.84
CA PHE A 81 -6.47 -8.71 -1.61
C PHE A 81 -6.91 -9.84 -0.69
N MET A 82 -8.21 -10.17 -0.68
CA MET A 82 -8.78 -11.28 0.08
C MET A 82 -9.50 -12.25 -0.85
N ALA A 83 -9.24 -13.54 -0.69
CA ALA A 83 -9.93 -14.58 -1.45
C ALA A 83 -10.07 -15.89 -0.65
N GLY A 84 -11.05 -16.69 -1.05
CA GLY A 84 -11.24 -18.06 -0.58
C GLY A 84 -10.80 -19.07 -1.64
N ALA A 85 -10.04 -20.09 -1.23
CA ALA A 85 -9.74 -21.24 -2.07
C ALA A 85 -10.95 -22.18 -2.11
N GLY A 86 -11.71 -22.10 -3.21
CA GLY A 86 -12.92 -22.90 -3.44
C GLY A 86 -12.67 -24.41 -3.50
N GLY A 87 -13.74 -25.20 -3.50
CA GLY A 87 -13.65 -26.66 -3.58
C GLY A 87 -12.94 -27.17 -4.84
N SER A 88 -13.26 -26.58 -6.01
CA SER A 88 -12.67 -26.94 -7.30
C SER A 88 -11.17 -26.67 -7.35
N LEU A 89 -10.72 -25.52 -6.85
CA LEU A 89 -9.28 -25.18 -6.75
C LEU A 89 -8.55 -26.23 -5.90
N ARG A 90 -9.09 -26.53 -4.71
CA ARG A 90 -8.48 -27.51 -3.79
C ARG A 90 -8.45 -28.92 -4.38
N ALA A 91 -9.50 -29.31 -5.11
CA ALA A 91 -9.57 -30.60 -5.81
C ALA A 91 -8.59 -30.69 -6.99
N GLY A 92 -8.22 -29.56 -7.60
CA GLY A 92 -7.18 -29.49 -8.62
C GLY A 92 -5.75 -29.59 -8.05
N ALA A 93 -5.57 -29.30 -6.76
CA ALA A 93 -4.27 -29.40 -6.09
C ALA A 93 -4.00 -30.79 -5.51
N THR A 94 -5.04 -31.43 -4.96
CA THR A 94 -5.00 -32.76 -4.32
C THR A 94 -6.32 -33.48 -4.55
N GLU A 95 -6.30 -34.82 -4.59
CA GLU A 95 -7.50 -35.65 -4.74
C GLU A 95 -8.54 -35.42 -3.61
N ASN A 96 -8.08 -35.14 -2.39
CA ASN A 96 -8.97 -34.83 -1.26
C ASN A 96 -8.85 -33.35 -0.84
N PRO A 97 -9.79 -32.47 -1.22
CA PRO A 97 -9.71 -31.03 -0.92
C PRO A 97 -9.82 -30.70 0.57
N VAL A 98 -10.43 -31.59 1.37
CA VAL A 98 -10.55 -31.41 2.83
C VAL A 98 -9.21 -31.65 3.51
N ARG A 99 -8.43 -32.66 3.08
CA ARG A 99 -7.09 -32.92 3.63
C ARG A 99 -6.13 -31.75 3.42
N LEU A 100 -6.17 -31.12 2.24
CA LEU A 100 -5.39 -29.90 1.99
C LEU A 100 -5.80 -28.77 2.95
N THR A 101 -7.09 -28.59 3.19
CA THR A 101 -7.61 -27.59 4.14
C THR A 101 -7.12 -27.85 5.56
N GLN A 102 -7.17 -29.09 6.01
CA GLN A 102 -6.65 -29.51 7.33
C GLN A 102 -5.13 -29.35 7.42
N ALA A 103 -4.39 -29.59 6.34
CA ALA A 103 -2.95 -29.39 6.30
C ALA A 103 -2.58 -27.90 6.41
N VAL A 104 -3.33 -27.02 5.73
CA VAL A 104 -3.16 -25.57 5.81
C VAL A 104 -3.47 -25.06 7.21
N GLN A 105 -4.65 -25.37 7.74
CA GLN A 105 -5.07 -24.92 9.08
C GLN A 105 -4.19 -25.51 10.19
N GLY A 106 -3.62 -26.70 9.97
CA GLY A 106 -2.66 -27.34 10.88
C GLY A 106 -1.20 -26.93 10.67
N GLY A 107 -0.91 -25.95 9.81
CA GLY A 107 0.44 -25.43 9.59
C GLY A 107 1.40 -26.36 8.83
N ARG A 108 0.93 -27.51 8.32
CA ARG A 108 1.72 -28.47 7.53
C ARG A 108 1.87 -28.06 6.07
N ALA A 109 0.89 -27.34 5.54
CA ALA A 109 0.95 -26.74 4.21
C ALA A 109 0.94 -25.22 4.32
N ARG A 110 2.01 -24.57 3.88
CA ARG A 110 2.11 -23.12 3.89
C ARG A 110 1.39 -22.55 2.68
N VAL A 111 0.66 -21.45 2.88
CA VAL A 111 0.02 -20.69 1.81
C VAL A 111 0.80 -19.39 1.59
N THR A 112 1.12 -19.10 0.34
CA THR A 112 1.67 -17.81 -0.10
C THR A 112 0.88 -17.30 -1.29
N ALA A 113 1.05 -16.02 -1.63
CA ALA A 113 0.48 -15.45 -2.85
C ALA A 113 1.55 -14.65 -3.59
N GLY A 114 1.95 -15.12 -4.78
CA GLY A 114 3.05 -14.54 -5.55
C GLY A 114 4.35 -14.42 -4.74
N GLY A 115 4.65 -15.40 -3.89
CA GLY A 115 5.78 -15.39 -2.96
C GLY A 115 5.60 -14.53 -1.70
N ALA A 116 4.55 -13.71 -1.59
CA ALA A 116 4.29 -12.90 -0.40
C ALA A 116 3.61 -13.72 0.71
N PRO A 117 3.89 -13.42 2.00
CA PRO A 117 3.19 -14.03 3.12
C PRO A 117 1.71 -13.62 3.10
N VAL A 118 0.84 -14.53 3.54
CA VAL A 118 -0.60 -14.27 3.66
C VAL A 118 -1.04 -14.40 5.10
N TYR A 119 -2.06 -13.64 5.47
CA TYR A 119 -2.84 -13.90 6.66
C TYR A 119 -3.90 -14.96 6.34
N LEU A 120 -3.85 -16.10 7.04
CA LEU A 120 -4.87 -17.13 6.94
C LEU A 120 -6.00 -16.84 7.94
N TRP A 121 -7.23 -16.75 7.43
CA TRP A 121 -8.41 -16.56 8.26
C TRP A 121 -8.80 -17.86 8.98
N PRO A 122 -9.29 -17.75 10.23
CA PRO A 122 -9.82 -18.90 10.95
C PRO A 122 -11.06 -19.47 10.24
N GLY A 123 -11.37 -20.73 10.52
CA GLY A 123 -12.59 -21.40 10.04
C GLY A 123 -12.31 -22.68 9.25
N GLY A 124 -13.36 -23.22 8.63
CA GLY A 124 -13.32 -24.52 7.93
C GLY A 124 -12.81 -24.48 6.48
N GLY A 125 -12.35 -23.32 6.00
CA GLY A 125 -11.89 -23.12 4.62
C GLY A 125 -10.43 -22.67 4.54
N ILE A 126 -9.98 -22.34 3.33
CA ILE A 126 -8.71 -21.64 3.12
C ILE A 126 -9.06 -20.25 2.61
N THR A 127 -9.29 -19.32 3.53
CA THR A 127 -9.48 -17.91 3.20
C THR A 127 -8.20 -17.18 3.57
N PHE A 128 -7.64 -16.41 2.64
CA PHE A 128 -6.38 -15.73 2.84
C PHE A 128 -6.50 -14.26 2.46
N MET A 129 -5.67 -13.44 3.08
CA MET A 129 -5.50 -12.03 2.77
C MET A 129 -4.02 -11.73 2.54
N VAL A 130 -3.70 -10.97 1.50
CA VAL A 130 -2.33 -10.59 1.16
C VAL A 130 -2.24 -9.09 0.92
N ASP A 131 -1.14 -8.50 1.38
CA ASP A 131 -0.72 -7.15 1.03
C ASP A 131 -0.13 -7.15 -0.38
N VAL A 132 -0.86 -6.56 -1.33
CA VAL A 132 -0.47 -6.54 -2.75
C VAL A 132 0.84 -5.80 -2.97
N THR A 133 1.18 -4.86 -2.07
CA THR A 133 2.43 -4.10 -2.15
C THR A 133 3.67 -4.95 -1.88
N ARG A 134 3.49 -6.18 -1.37
CA ARG A 134 4.57 -7.17 -1.12
C ARG A 134 4.72 -8.19 -2.24
N MET A 135 3.88 -8.13 -3.27
CA MET A 135 3.89 -9.05 -4.40
C MET A 135 4.67 -8.46 -5.58
N PRO A 136 5.21 -9.29 -6.49
CA PRO A 136 5.74 -8.82 -7.76
C PRO A 136 4.70 -8.03 -8.55
N ALA A 137 5.13 -7.00 -9.28
CA ALA A 137 4.26 -6.30 -10.21
C ALA A 137 3.66 -7.27 -11.24
N ASN A 138 2.37 -7.10 -11.55
CA ASN A 138 1.59 -7.95 -12.46
C ASN A 138 1.48 -9.42 -12.01
N ALA A 139 1.41 -9.67 -10.70
CA ALA A 139 1.26 -11.03 -10.15
C ALA A 139 -0.16 -11.62 -10.34
N PHE A 140 -1.18 -10.79 -10.58
CA PHE A 140 -2.55 -11.26 -10.85
C PHE A 140 -2.78 -11.43 -12.35
N GLY A 141 -3.49 -12.50 -12.71
CA GLY A 141 -4.05 -12.67 -14.04
C GLY A 141 -5.52 -12.23 -14.11
N SER A 142 -6.03 -12.10 -15.32
CA SER A 142 -7.47 -11.92 -15.59
C SER A 142 -7.89 -12.86 -16.72
N VAL A 143 -9.16 -13.26 -16.71
CA VAL A 143 -9.77 -14.05 -17.79
C VAL A 143 -10.89 -13.24 -18.46
N PRO A 144 -11.36 -13.62 -19.67
CA PRO A 144 -12.39 -12.84 -20.39
C PRO A 144 -13.72 -12.71 -19.66
N THR A 145 -14.10 -13.74 -18.90
CA THR A 145 -15.15 -13.61 -17.88
C THR A 145 -14.57 -12.74 -16.77
N PRO A 146 -15.24 -11.67 -16.30
CA PRO A 146 -14.67 -10.69 -15.37
C PRO A 146 -14.32 -11.31 -14.01
N ALA A 147 -13.18 -11.99 -13.95
CA ALA A 147 -12.67 -12.78 -12.84
C ALA A 147 -11.15 -12.65 -12.81
N LEU A 148 -10.61 -12.56 -11.60
CA LEU A 148 -9.18 -12.47 -11.34
C LEU A 148 -8.61 -13.86 -11.06
N VAL A 149 -7.40 -14.10 -11.55
CA VAL A 149 -6.59 -15.27 -11.21
C VAL A 149 -5.55 -14.83 -10.19
N ALA A 150 -5.80 -15.18 -8.93
CA ALA A 150 -4.87 -14.90 -7.84
C ALA A 150 -3.73 -15.94 -7.81
N PRO A 151 -2.47 -15.52 -7.62
CA PRO A 151 -1.30 -16.40 -7.65
C PRO A 151 -1.13 -17.14 -6.31
N ILE A 152 -2.14 -17.86 -5.85
CA ILE A 152 -2.09 -18.66 -4.62
C ILE A 152 -1.18 -19.89 -4.80
N GLU A 153 -0.34 -20.15 -3.81
CA GLU A 153 0.66 -21.22 -3.81
C GLU A 153 0.53 -22.04 -2.52
N PHE A 154 0.76 -23.36 -2.62
CA PHE A 154 0.86 -24.26 -1.48
C PHE A 154 2.27 -24.88 -1.43
N SER A 155 2.96 -24.68 -0.32
CA SER A 155 4.31 -25.22 -0.10
C SER A 155 4.30 -26.19 1.07
N LEU A 156 4.81 -27.41 0.85
CA LEU A 156 4.85 -28.49 1.82
C LEU A 156 5.87 -29.57 1.42
N PRO A 157 6.35 -30.41 2.36
CA PRO A 157 7.19 -31.55 2.04
C PRO A 157 6.53 -32.51 1.04
N ARG A 158 7.32 -33.12 0.16
CA ARG A 158 6.82 -34.08 -0.84
C ARG A 158 6.08 -35.26 -0.21
N ALA A 159 6.56 -35.76 0.93
CA ALA A 159 5.93 -36.86 1.65
C ALA A 159 4.53 -36.47 2.15
N ASP A 160 4.39 -35.25 2.68
CA ASP A 160 3.10 -34.72 3.10
C ASP A 160 2.17 -34.55 1.89
N TYR A 161 2.66 -33.99 0.78
CA TYR A 161 1.87 -33.88 -0.46
C TYR A 161 1.33 -35.25 -0.91
N ALA A 162 2.15 -36.30 -0.86
CA ALA A 162 1.70 -37.67 -1.16
C ALA A 162 0.60 -38.15 -0.18
N ALA A 163 0.78 -37.94 1.12
CA ALA A 163 -0.18 -38.35 2.15
C ALA A 163 -1.53 -37.62 2.03
N LEU A 164 -1.54 -36.40 1.49
CA LEU A 164 -2.76 -35.65 1.20
C LEU A 164 -3.52 -36.15 -0.05
N GLY A 165 -2.95 -37.09 -0.81
CA GLY A 165 -3.49 -37.49 -2.12
C GLY A 165 -3.07 -36.55 -3.24
N GLY A 166 -1.85 -36.02 -3.18
CA GLY A 166 -1.29 -35.17 -4.23
C GLY A 166 -1.10 -35.92 -5.56
N HIS A 167 -1.14 -35.19 -6.67
CA HIS A 167 -0.96 -35.75 -8.01
C HIS A 167 0.51 -36.09 -8.29
N MET A 168 1.03 -37.15 -7.67
CA MET A 168 2.45 -37.50 -7.67
C MET A 168 3.05 -37.68 -9.08
N ALA A 169 2.26 -38.18 -10.02
CA ALA A 169 2.67 -38.33 -11.43
C ALA A 169 2.82 -37.00 -12.18
N ARG A 170 2.37 -35.88 -11.61
CA ARG A 170 2.45 -34.53 -12.18
C ARG A 170 3.57 -33.68 -11.58
N ILE A 171 4.31 -34.21 -10.61
CA ILE A 171 5.43 -33.49 -10.00
C ILE A 171 6.54 -33.30 -11.02
N ARG A 172 7.06 -32.07 -11.08
CA ARG A 172 8.20 -31.68 -11.92
C ARG A 172 9.27 -31.04 -11.05
N THR A 173 10.54 -31.21 -11.43
CA THR A 173 11.63 -30.47 -10.78
C THR A 173 11.63 -29.02 -11.26
N LEU A 174 12.08 -28.11 -10.40
CA LEU A 174 12.23 -26.70 -10.76
C LEU A 174 13.14 -26.53 -11.98
N ASP A 175 14.28 -27.23 -12.03
CA ASP A 175 15.21 -27.18 -13.17
C ASP A 175 14.59 -27.64 -14.49
N ALA A 176 13.66 -28.60 -14.47
CA ALA A 176 12.95 -29.00 -15.68
C ALA A 176 11.98 -27.89 -16.14
N VAL A 177 11.25 -27.29 -15.21
CA VAL A 177 10.33 -26.17 -15.51
C VAL A 177 11.10 -24.96 -16.04
N LEU A 178 12.21 -24.59 -15.41
CA LEU A 178 13.03 -23.44 -15.82
C LEU A 178 13.70 -23.62 -17.19
N ARG A 179 13.98 -24.85 -17.61
CA ARG A 179 14.52 -25.13 -18.95
C ARG A 179 13.48 -25.00 -20.07
N GLU A 180 12.21 -25.28 -19.77
CA GLU A 180 11.13 -25.29 -20.76
C GLU A 180 10.33 -23.99 -20.81
N THR A 181 10.37 -23.20 -19.74
CA THR A 181 9.57 -21.97 -19.61
C THR A 181 10.44 -20.73 -19.67
N ARG A 182 9.93 -19.67 -20.31
CA ARG A 182 10.53 -18.34 -20.20
C ARG A 182 10.18 -17.74 -18.84
N ALA A 183 10.90 -18.15 -17.81
CA ALA A 183 10.69 -17.67 -16.45
C ALA A 183 11.01 -16.18 -16.32
N ARG A 184 10.20 -15.47 -15.53
CA ARG A 184 10.52 -14.12 -15.06
C ARG A 184 10.98 -14.22 -13.62
N PHE A 185 12.20 -13.76 -13.37
CA PHE A 185 12.71 -13.61 -12.01
C PHE A 185 12.34 -12.21 -11.51
N ALA A 186 11.74 -12.16 -10.32
CA ALA A 186 11.39 -10.92 -9.65
C ALA A 186 11.87 -11.00 -8.21
N THR A 187 12.55 -9.94 -7.77
CA THR A 187 12.88 -9.76 -6.35
C THR A 187 11.65 -9.21 -5.65
N LEU A 188 11.27 -9.81 -4.52
CA LEU A 188 10.18 -9.28 -3.71
C LEU A 188 10.55 -7.89 -3.17
N PRO A 189 9.56 -7.01 -2.93
CA PRO A 189 9.78 -5.70 -2.35
C PRO A 189 10.56 -5.78 -1.02
N PRO A 190 11.40 -4.77 -0.69
CA PRO A 190 12.16 -4.73 0.56
C PRO A 190 11.28 -4.97 1.78
N ALA A 191 11.81 -5.64 2.81
CA ALA A 191 11.10 -6.04 4.02
C ALA A 191 9.93 -7.04 3.83
N THR A 192 9.67 -7.53 2.62
CA THR A 192 8.83 -8.72 2.44
C THR A 192 9.61 -9.93 2.96
N PRO A 193 9.16 -10.59 4.04
CA PRO A 193 9.84 -11.79 4.49
C PRO A 193 9.68 -12.84 3.39
N PHE A 194 10.80 -13.32 2.84
CA PHE A 194 10.75 -14.53 2.03
C PHE A 194 10.22 -15.65 2.92
N PRO A 195 9.34 -16.54 2.44
CA PRO A 195 8.90 -17.68 3.23
C PRO A 195 10.11 -18.61 3.44
N VAL A 196 10.94 -18.33 4.43
CA VAL A 196 12.01 -19.23 4.88
C VAL A 196 11.36 -20.38 5.67
N PRO A 197 11.93 -21.60 5.62
CA PRO A 197 11.44 -22.79 6.29
C PRO A 197 11.12 -22.54 7.77
#